data_AF-A0A7J3JCG7-F1
#
_entry.id   AF-A0A7J3JCG7-F1
#
_cell.length_a   1.000
_cell.length_b   1.000
_cell.length_c   1.000
_cell.angle_alpha   90.00
_cell.angle_beta   90.00
_cell.angle_gamma   90.00
#
_symmetry.space_group_name_H-M   'P 1'
#
loop_
_entity.id
_entity.type
_entity.pdbx_description
1 polymer ?
#
loop_
_entity_poly.entity_id
_entity_poly.type
_entity_poly.pdbx_seq_one_letter_code
_entity_poly.pdbx_strand_id
1 'polypeptide(L)'
;MSETEDPAATIMRLLRTQMRVVLDNGGLASVEVSGEYQNSDAFKVSDGQVTVALAENVDSKLDLSGKIRRRTSTLRVNIWATETLSQTETATTIRKKIADEINRIIRQNCRTPNQTTYNYVGLSPNTQTSKAYSGNIEAAPTANGWTELSVGDYQNLWYSDDSRCQVSRSGSGERAVLLFGFKLESRRNTVKQAVFAFEGFASAATQNGVTVKAWNNVAGAWQNTQNNAASESDAQLTLSLTANLADYIDEEGFLWFLAETNGASDGVTPAVLTCDSASCVVSVKGITYCDVAGSRNLDRADLKPPVYRTELTVKSWYIEKIGE
;
A
#
# COMPACT_ATOMS: atom_id res chain seq x y z
N MET A 1 8.16 -21.04 2.50
CA MET A 1 7.41 -21.37 1.27
C MET A 1 6.31 -20.31 1.10
N SER A 2 6.14 -19.72 -0.08
CA SER A 2 5.15 -18.65 -0.29
C SER A 2 3.71 -19.17 -0.18
N GLU A 3 2.90 -18.53 0.65
CA GLU A 3 1.48 -18.82 0.84
C GLU A 3 0.62 -18.14 -0.21
N THR A 4 -0.58 -18.67 -0.46
CA THR A 4 -1.57 -17.99 -1.32
C THR A 4 -2.45 -17.11 -0.45
N GLU A 5 -2.60 -15.83 -0.81
CA GLU A 5 -3.49 -14.90 -0.14
C GLU A 5 -4.96 -15.28 -0.37
N ASP A 6 -5.74 -15.16 0.70
CA ASP A 6 -7.20 -15.31 0.64
C ASP A 6 -7.80 -14.24 -0.30
N PRO A 7 -8.62 -14.63 -1.29
CA PRO A 7 -9.32 -13.69 -2.17
C PRO A 7 -10.05 -12.57 -1.44
N ALA A 8 -10.66 -12.86 -0.28
CA ALA A 8 -11.35 -11.83 0.51
C ALA A 8 -10.36 -10.80 1.07
N ALA A 9 -9.21 -11.24 1.57
CA ALA A 9 -8.14 -10.36 2.02
C ALA A 9 -7.60 -9.46 0.89
N THR A 10 -7.45 -10.00 -0.32
CA THR A 10 -7.05 -9.21 -1.49
C THR A 10 -8.05 -8.08 -1.78
N ILE A 11 -9.35 -8.38 -1.79
CA ILE A 11 -10.38 -7.37 -2.04
C ILE A 11 -10.46 -6.36 -0.89
N MET A 12 -10.37 -6.79 0.37
CA MET A 12 -10.34 -5.86 1.51
C MET A 12 -9.18 -4.89 1.43
N ARG A 13 -7.96 -5.37 1.17
CA ARG A 13 -6.76 -4.53 1.00
C ARG A 13 -6.94 -3.53 -0.12
N LEU A 14 -7.48 -3.97 -1.26
CA LEU A 14 -7.75 -3.10 -2.40
C LEU A 14 -8.75 -1.99 -2.04
N LEU A 15 -9.84 -2.32 -1.34
CA LEU A 15 -10.83 -1.34 -0.93
C LEU A 15 -10.29 -0.36 0.13
N ARG A 16 -9.59 -0.84 1.15
CA ARG A 16 -8.99 0.03 2.20
C ARG A 16 -8.03 1.07 1.62
N THR A 17 -7.21 0.63 0.67
CA THR A 17 -6.17 1.50 0.10
C THR A 17 -6.76 2.54 -0.87
N GLN A 18 -7.74 2.16 -1.69
CA GLN A 18 -8.22 3.01 -2.80
C GLN A 18 -9.58 3.70 -2.59
N MET A 19 -10.35 3.34 -1.56
CA MET A 19 -11.68 3.89 -1.34
C MET A 19 -11.63 5.36 -0.92
N ARG A 20 -12.31 6.20 -1.71
CA ARG A 20 -12.46 7.65 -1.50
C ARG A 20 -13.89 8.04 -1.85
N VAL A 21 -14.77 8.06 -0.85
CA VAL A 21 -16.17 8.44 -1.03
C VAL A 21 -16.34 9.92 -0.69
N VAL A 22 -16.74 10.73 -1.67
CA VAL A 22 -16.92 12.18 -1.51
C VAL A 22 -18.38 12.51 -1.20
N LEU A 23 -18.58 13.24 -0.11
CA LEU A 23 -19.87 13.77 0.32
C LEU A 23 -20.24 15.03 -0.49
N ASP A 24 -21.51 15.42 -0.49
CA ASP A 24 -22.08 16.55 -1.23
C ASP A 24 -21.55 17.89 -0.70
N ASN A 25 -21.05 17.90 0.54
CA ASN A 25 -20.34 19.04 1.12
C ASN A 25 -18.86 19.11 0.71
N GLY A 26 -18.37 18.19 -0.13
CA GLY A 26 -16.97 18.08 -0.57
C GLY A 26 -16.04 17.35 0.41
N GLY A 27 -16.53 16.94 1.58
CA GLY A 27 -15.78 16.15 2.55
C GLY A 27 -15.64 14.68 2.14
N LEU A 28 -14.74 13.95 2.80
CA LEU A 28 -14.61 12.50 2.64
C LEU A 28 -15.46 11.77 3.68
N ALA A 29 -16.21 10.77 3.23
CA ALA A 29 -16.94 9.87 4.11
C ALA A 29 -15.98 8.90 4.82
N SER A 30 -16.22 8.65 6.10
CA SER A 30 -15.54 7.63 6.87
C SER A 30 -16.17 6.27 6.58
N VAL A 31 -15.45 5.35 5.94
CA VAL A 31 -15.97 4.02 5.58
C VAL A 31 -15.07 2.93 6.14
N GLU A 32 -15.62 2.07 7.00
CA GLU A 32 -14.89 0.93 7.54
C GLU A 32 -14.95 -0.26 6.58
N VAL A 33 -13.81 -0.88 6.27
CA VAL A 33 -13.76 -2.15 5.50
C VAL A 33 -13.31 -3.28 6.41
N SER A 34 -14.11 -4.34 6.50
CA SER A 34 -13.86 -5.48 7.38
C SER A 34 -14.22 -6.82 6.72
N GLY A 35 -13.98 -7.90 7.46
CA GLY A 35 -14.32 -9.26 7.04
C GLY A 35 -15.82 -9.53 7.07
N GLU A 36 -16.22 -10.80 7.12
CA GLU A 36 -17.58 -11.26 6.80
C GLU A 36 -18.73 -10.64 7.64
N TYR A 37 -18.46 -10.20 8.87
CA TYR A 37 -19.52 -9.79 9.79
C TYR A 37 -19.71 -8.29 9.88
N GLN A 38 -20.98 -7.87 9.78
CA GLN A 38 -21.39 -6.51 10.09
C GLN A 38 -21.13 -6.21 11.57
N ASN A 39 -20.52 -5.07 11.84
CA ASN A 39 -20.28 -4.57 13.18
C ASN A 39 -21.21 -3.38 13.43
N SER A 40 -22.17 -3.54 14.33
CA SER A 40 -23.09 -2.44 14.68
C SER A 40 -22.36 -1.23 15.29
N ASP A 41 -21.22 -1.46 15.93
CA ASP A 41 -20.42 -0.38 16.51
C ASP A 41 -19.68 0.44 15.45
N ALA A 42 -19.48 -0.11 14.24
CA ALA A 42 -18.87 0.62 13.12
C ALA A 42 -19.65 1.91 12.83
N PHE A 43 -20.99 1.85 12.89
CA PHE A 43 -21.86 3.01 12.62
C PHE A 43 -21.81 4.12 13.66
N LYS A 44 -21.15 3.89 14.80
CA LYS A 44 -20.93 4.96 15.79
C LYS A 44 -19.84 5.94 15.34
N VAL A 45 -18.95 5.50 14.46
CA VAL A 45 -17.73 6.24 14.08
C VAL A 45 -17.51 6.37 12.57
N SER A 46 -18.29 5.62 11.77
CA SER A 46 -18.20 5.62 10.31
C SER A 46 -19.56 5.91 9.67
N ASP A 47 -19.53 6.54 8.50
CA ASP A 47 -20.68 6.83 7.66
C ASP A 47 -21.26 5.55 7.02
N GLY A 48 -20.42 4.51 6.87
CA GLY A 48 -20.83 3.20 6.37
C GLY A 48 -19.79 2.12 6.64
N GLN A 49 -20.21 0.87 6.47
CA GLN A 49 -19.35 -0.31 6.59
C GLN A 49 -19.40 -1.14 5.32
N VAL A 50 -18.26 -1.67 4.90
CA VAL A 50 -18.11 -2.63 3.82
C VAL A 50 -17.58 -3.94 4.38
N THR A 51 -18.31 -5.04 4.20
CA THR A 51 -17.89 -6.38 4.61
C THR A 51 -17.59 -7.25 3.40
N VAL A 52 -16.48 -7.98 3.43
CA VAL A 52 -16.08 -8.88 2.33
C VAL A 52 -16.04 -10.31 2.85
N ALA A 53 -16.74 -11.21 2.16
CA ALA A 53 -16.82 -12.63 2.51
C ALA A 53 -16.61 -13.53 1.29
N LEU A 54 -15.91 -14.64 1.47
CA LEU A 54 -15.83 -15.70 0.48
C LEU A 54 -17.13 -16.52 0.52
N ALA A 55 -17.87 -16.56 -0.59
CA ALA A 55 -19.11 -17.33 -0.68
C ALA A 55 -18.89 -18.73 -1.27
N GLU A 56 -17.99 -18.83 -2.26
CA GLU A 56 -17.69 -20.07 -2.95
C GLU A 56 -16.25 -20.05 -3.46
N ASN A 57 -15.60 -21.22 -3.49
CA ASN A 57 -14.30 -21.39 -4.12
C ASN A 57 -14.23 -22.75 -4.83
N VAL A 58 -13.91 -22.73 -6.12
CA VAL A 58 -13.90 -23.91 -6.99
C VAL A 58 -12.52 -24.05 -7.62
N ASP A 59 -11.88 -25.21 -7.44
CA ASP A 59 -10.60 -25.54 -8.05
C ASP A 59 -10.82 -26.40 -9.32
N SER A 60 -10.20 -25.99 -10.43
CA SER A 60 -10.27 -26.65 -11.72
C SER A 60 -8.89 -26.86 -12.31
N LYS A 61 -8.63 -28.04 -12.90
CA LYS A 61 -7.43 -28.28 -13.70
C LYS A 61 -7.57 -27.57 -15.05
N LEU A 62 -6.50 -26.95 -15.53
CA LEU A 62 -6.45 -26.33 -16.85
C LEU A 62 -5.70 -27.19 -17.89
N ASP A 63 -4.94 -28.18 -17.44
CA ASP A 63 -4.18 -29.10 -18.28
C ASP A 63 -4.39 -30.57 -17.89
N LEU A 64 -4.02 -31.49 -18.78
CA LEU A 64 -4.10 -32.93 -18.54
C LEU A 64 -3.14 -33.39 -17.44
N SER A 65 -1.97 -32.74 -17.32
CA SER A 65 -1.03 -33.00 -16.22
C SER A 65 -1.58 -32.61 -14.85
N GLY A 66 -2.59 -31.75 -14.78
CA GLY A 66 -3.08 -31.16 -13.54
C GLY A 66 -2.06 -30.25 -12.85
N LYS A 67 -0.95 -29.90 -13.53
CA LYS A 67 0.07 -28.99 -13.01
C LYS A 67 -0.42 -27.55 -13.05
N ILE A 68 -1.22 -27.17 -14.04
CA ILE A 68 -1.81 -25.83 -14.11
C ILE A 68 -3.23 -25.90 -13.56
N ARG A 69 -3.51 -25.12 -12.52
CA ARG A 69 -4.81 -25.09 -11.84
C ARG A 69 -5.35 -23.68 -11.77
N ARG A 70 -6.67 -23.57 -11.85
CA ARG A 70 -7.42 -22.33 -11.67
C ARG A 70 -8.37 -22.49 -10.50
N ARG A 71 -8.22 -21.61 -9.51
CA ARG A 71 -9.19 -21.42 -8.44
C ARG A 71 -10.08 -20.25 -8.81
N THR A 72 -11.37 -20.49 -8.92
CA THR A 72 -12.40 -19.47 -9.16
C THR A 72 -13.12 -19.22 -7.85
N SER A 73 -13.20 -17.97 -7.42
CA SER A 73 -13.87 -17.60 -6.17
C SER A 73 -15.04 -16.66 -6.45
N THR A 74 -16.12 -16.86 -5.72
CA THR A 74 -17.26 -15.95 -5.67
C THR A 74 -17.25 -15.29 -4.29
N LEU A 75 -17.18 -13.97 -4.26
CA LEU A 75 -17.20 -13.17 -3.04
C LEU A 75 -18.49 -12.36 -2.92
N ARG A 76 -18.93 -12.15 -1.68
CA ARG A 76 -19.99 -11.21 -1.31
C ARG A 76 -19.36 -9.99 -0.68
N VAL A 77 -19.52 -8.84 -1.34
CA VAL A 77 -19.14 -7.54 -0.80
C VAL A 77 -20.42 -6.84 -0.39
N ASN A 78 -20.67 -6.75 0.92
CA ASN A 78 -21.84 -6.06 1.45
C ASN A 78 -21.48 -4.65 1.85
N ILE A 79 -22.37 -3.73 1.52
CA ILE A 79 -22.28 -2.32 1.85
C ILE A 79 -23.43 -2.04 2.78
N TRP A 80 -23.11 -1.49 3.94
CA TRP A 80 -24.06 -1.21 4.99
C TRP A 80 -24.02 0.27 5.33
N ALA A 81 -25.19 0.88 5.44
CA ALA A 81 -25.36 2.24 5.92
C ALA A 81 -26.61 2.32 6.79
N THR A 82 -26.57 3.16 7.82
CA THR A 82 -27.72 3.43 8.69
C THR A 82 -27.85 4.93 8.88
N GLU A 83 -29.08 5.41 9.08
CA GLU A 83 -29.31 6.81 9.42
C GLU A 83 -28.71 7.12 10.79
N THR A 84 -27.94 8.20 10.88
CA THR A 84 -27.45 8.76 12.14
C THR A 84 -27.81 10.24 12.25
N LEU A 85 -27.95 10.76 13.49
CA LEU A 85 -28.37 12.14 13.73
C LEU A 85 -27.38 13.20 13.25
N SER A 86 -26.13 12.80 12.97
CA SER A 86 -25.02 13.67 12.57
C SER A 86 -24.63 13.53 11.10
N GLN A 87 -25.35 12.74 10.31
CA GLN A 87 -25.03 12.51 8.91
C GLN A 87 -25.36 13.73 8.04
N THR A 88 -24.43 14.10 7.16
CA THR A 88 -24.63 15.17 6.17
C THR A 88 -25.56 14.73 5.03
N GLU A 89 -25.59 13.43 4.74
CA GLU A 89 -26.37 12.81 3.67
C GLU A 89 -27.20 11.65 4.19
N THR A 90 -28.29 11.34 3.49
CA THR A 90 -29.10 10.15 3.80
C THR A 90 -28.27 8.88 3.63
N ALA A 91 -28.53 7.88 4.47
CA ALA A 91 -27.81 6.61 4.43
C ALA A 91 -27.97 5.88 3.07
N THR A 92 -29.09 6.09 2.38
CA THR A 92 -29.28 5.56 1.01
C THR A 92 -28.31 6.16 -0.01
N THR A 93 -28.02 7.45 0.11
CA THR A 93 -27.09 8.17 -0.78
C THR A 93 -25.66 7.74 -0.50
N ILE A 94 -25.28 7.69 0.78
CA ILE A 94 -23.97 7.18 1.22
C ILE A 94 -23.75 5.75 0.71
N ARG A 95 -24.72 4.84 0.92
CA ARG A 95 -24.66 3.46 0.41
C ARG A 95 -24.44 3.42 -1.10
N LYS A 96 -25.17 4.24 -1.86
CA LYS A 96 -25.04 4.29 -3.33
C LYS A 96 -23.65 4.78 -3.75
N LYS A 97 -23.15 5.85 -3.14
CA LYS A 97 -21.81 6.37 -3.42
C LYS A 97 -20.71 5.35 -3.10
N ILE A 98 -20.83 4.64 -1.97
CA ILE A 98 -19.92 3.53 -1.63
C ILE A 98 -20.00 2.42 -2.69
N ALA A 99 -21.19 2.05 -3.15
CA ALA A 99 -21.36 1.03 -4.19
C ALA A 99 -20.73 1.43 -5.53
N ASP A 100 -20.93 2.67 -5.96
CA ASP A 100 -20.35 3.22 -7.19
C ASP A 100 -18.82 3.26 -7.09
N GLU A 101 -18.30 3.62 -5.92
CA GLU A 101 -16.87 3.66 -5.64
C GLU A 101 -16.22 2.27 -5.63
N ILE A 102 -16.86 1.27 -5.01
CA ILE A 102 -16.39 -0.12 -5.07
C ILE A 102 -16.37 -0.63 -6.51
N ASN A 103 -17.41 -0.32 -7.31
CA ASN A 103 -17.43 -0.67 -8.73
C ASN A 103 -16.27 -0.02 -9.49
N ARG A 104 -15.97 1.26 -9.24
CA ARG A 104 -14.83 1.96 -9.84
C ARG A 104 -13.52 1.24 -9.50
N ILE A 105 -13.28 0.97 -8.22
CA ILE A 105 -12.03 0.34 -7.73
C ILE A 105 -11.86 -1.04 -8.35
N ILE A 106 -12.88 -1.90 -8.29
CA ILE A 106 -12.78 -3.26 -8.83
C ILE A 106 -12.51 -3.22 -10.34
N ARG A 107 -13.22 -2.36 -11.09
CA ARG A 107 -13.04 -2.28 -12.55
C ARG A 107 -11.66 -1.76 -12.94
N GLN A 108 -11.13 -0.76 -12.23
CA GLN A 108 -9.80 -0.22 -12.51
C GLN A 108 -8.68 -1.22 -12.21
N ASN A 109 -8.88 -2.09 -11.22
CA ASN A 109 -7.88 -3.07 -10.78
C ASN A 109 -8.21 -4.50 -11.22
N CYS A 110 -9.17 -4.68 -12.14
CA CYS A 110 -9.70 -6.01 -12.48
C CYS A 110 -8.63 -6.97 -13.00
N ARG A 111 -7.52 -6.47 -13.57
CA ARG A 111 -6.42 -7.27 -14.11
C ARG A 111 -5.22 -7.41 -13.17
N THR A 112 -5.18 -6.63 -12.10
CA THR A 112 -4.07 -6.59 -11.14
C THR A 112 -4.56 -6.44 -9.69
N PRO A 113 -5.59 -7.18 -9.24
CA PRO A 113 -6.12 -7.01 -7.89
C PRO A 113 -5.13 -7.44 -6.81
N ASN A 114 -4.15 -8.27 -7.17
CA ASN A 114 -3.04 -8.68 -6.30
C ASN A 114 -1.92 -7.63 -6.17
N GLN A 115 -2.04 -6.44 -6.75
CA GLN A 115 -1.07 -5.38 -6.59
C GLN A 115 -1.61 -4.26 -5.69
N THR A 116 -0.79 -3.78 -4.77
CA THR A 116 -1.05 -2.55 -4.02
C THR A 116 0.14 -1.63 -4.12
N THR A 117 -0.14 -0.37 -4.44
CA THR A 117 0.81 0.74 -4.32
C THR A 117 0.71 1.33 -2.92
N TYR A 118 1.82 1.27 -2.19
CA TYR A 118 2.04 1.99 -0.94
C TYR A 118 2.83 3.26 -1.25
N ASN A 119 2.36 4.42 -0.80
CA ASN A 119 2.99 5.72 -1.01
C ASN A 119 2.70 6.63 0.18
N TYR A 120 3.24 7.85 0.13
CA TYR A 120 3.13 8.82 1.22
C TYR A 120 1.94 9.79 1.08
N VAL A 121 1.12 9.64 0.04
CA VAL A 121 0.01 10.55 -0.25
C VAL A 121 -0.96 10.68 0.92
N GLY A 122 -1.13 11.91 1.39
CA GLY A 122 -2.03 12.22 2.52
C GLY A 122 -1.52 11.73 3.87
N LEU A 123 -0.29 11.23 3.95
CA LEU A 123 0.35 10.83 5.21
C LEU A 123 1.08 12.01 5.86
N SER A 124 1.27 11.88 7.16
CA SER A 124 2.00 12.80 8.02
C SER A 124 2.86 12.01 9.01
N PRO A 125 3.69 12.65 9.83
CA PRO A 125 4.44 11.97 10.88
C PRO A 125 3.51 11.27 11.88
N ASN A 126 4.03 10.24 12.58
CA ASN A 126 3.31 9.41 13.55
C ASN A 126 2.21 8.51 12.96
N THR A 127 2.14 8.34 11.64
CA THR A 127 1.23 7.34 11.07
C THR A 127 1.72 5.92 11.35
N GLN A 128 0.78 4.98 11.46
CA GLN A 128 1.11 3.57 11.64
C GLN A 128 1.29 2.81 10.32
N THR A 129 1.06 3.47 9.17
CA THR A 129 0.92 2.81 7.85
C THR A 129 2.15 2.96 6.98
N SER A 130 2.82 4.11 6.97
CA SER A 130 4.12 4.27 6.33
C SER A 130 4.91 5.35 7.04
N LYS A 131 6.22 5.14 7.15
CA LYS A 131 7.11 5.99 7.93
C LYS A 131 8.26 6.48 7.06
N ALA A 132 8.69 7.70 7.27
CA ALA A 132 9.85 8.28 6.57
C ALA A 132 10.74 9.01 7.57
N TYR A 133 12.05 8.74 7.51
CA TYR A 133 13.05 9.29 8.41
C TYR A 133 14.24 9.85 7.65
N SER A 134 14.98 10.75 8.30
CA SER A 134 16.29 11.21 7.85
C SER A 134 17.39 10.76 8.83
N GLY A 135 18.59 10.53 8.31
CA GLY A 135 19.77 10.14 9.07
C GLY A 135 21.05 10.78 8.51
N ASN A 136 22.19 10.48 9.12
CA ASN A 136 23.52 10.89 8.66
C ASN A 136 24.46 9.71 8.33
N ILE A 137 24.00 8.48 8.57
CA ILE A 137 24.71 7.23 8.35
C ILE A 137 23.74 6.13 7.90
N GLU A 138 24.28 5.05 7.34
CA GLU A 138 23.55 3.85 6.99
C GLU A 138 23.31 2.96 8.23
N ALA A 139 22.40 3.37 9.10
CA ALA A 139 22.01 2.60 10.29
C ALA A 139 20.95 1.54 9.97
N ALA A 140 20.72 0.58 10.88
CA ALA A 140 19.57 -0.32 10.79
C ALA A 140 18.25 0.45 11.00
N PRO A 141 17.11 0.02 10.44
CA PRO A 141 15.83 0.75 10.56
C PRO A 141 15.37 1.01 12.01
N THR A 142 15.73 0.13 12.94
CA THR A 142 15.36 0.22 14.36
C THR A 142 16.38 0.96 15.23
N ALA A 143 17.44 1.53 14.64
CA ALA A 143 18.46 2.26 15.39
C ALA A 143 17.95 3.60 15.92
N ASN A 144 18.46 4.04 17.07
CA ASN A 144 18.08 5.31 17.72
C ASN A 144 18.58 6.59 17.00
N GLY A 145 19.16 6.47 15.79
CA GLY A 145 19.75 7.58 15.04
C GLY A 145 18.85 8.22 13.99
N TRP A 146 17.60 7.76 13.87
CA TRP A 146 16.64 8.25 12.88
C TRP A 146 15.81 9.41 13.42
N THR A 147 15.68 10.46 12.62
CA THR A 147 14.77 11.58 12.89
C THR A 147 13.61 11.50 11.90
N GLU A 148 12.38 11.36 12.40
CA GLU A 148 11.21 11.31 11.52
C GLU A 148 11.06 12.63 10.77
N LEU A 149 10.66 12.55 9.50
CA LEU A 149 10.44 13.74 8.67
C LEU A 149 9.36 14.64 9.24
N SER A 150 9.42 15.94 8.93
CA SER A 150 8.39 16.90 9.35
C SER A 150 7.11 16.75 8.50
N VAL A 151 6.02 17.40 8.91
CA VAL A 151 4.77 17.41 8.12
C VAL A 151 5.00 17.94 6.70
N GLY A 152 5.78 19.02 6.55
CA GLY A 152 6.09 19.60 5.24
C GLY A 152 6.96 18.67 4.38
N ASP A 153 7.92 17.98 5.00
CA ASP A 153 8.76 17.02 4.29
C ASP A 153 7.96 15.80 3.80
N TYR A 154 6.99 15.30 4.57
CA TYR A 154 6.08 14.26 4.11
C TYR A 154 5.24 14.70 2.91
N GLN A 155 4.77 15.95 2.90
CA GLN A 155 3.99 16.49 1.78
C GLN A 155 4.80 16.51 0.48
N ASN A 156 6.09 16.84 0.58
CA ASN A 156 7.04 16.80 -0.53
C ASN A 156 7.44 15.38 -0.97
N LEU A 157 6.77 14.33 -0.48
CA LEU A 157 6.93 12.94 -0.94
C LEU A 157 5.67 12.39 -1.63
N TRP A 158 4.60 13.18 -1.70
CA TRP A 158 3.29 12.69 -2.13
C TRP A 158 3.25 12.34 -3.62
N TYR A 159 3.81 13.20 -4.45
CA TYR A 159 3.72 13.11 -5.89
C TYR A 159 5.01 13.59 -6.53
N SER A 160 5.23 13.18 -7.78
CA SER A 160 6.20 13.88 -8.61
C SER A 160 5.59 15.20 -9.05
N ASP A 161 5.93 16.28 -8.36
CA ASP A 161 5.35 17.62 -8.57
C ASP A 161 6.36 18.76 -8.47
N ASP A 162 7.65 18.42 -8.58
CA ASP A 162 8.79 19.32 -8.41
C ASP A 162 8.94 19.93 -7.00
N SER A 163 8.09 19.58 -6.04
CA SER A 163 8.24 19.98 -4.63
C SER A 163 8.95 18.88 -3.85
N ARG A 164 10.22 19.12 -3.53
CA ARG A 164 11.12 18.06 -3.07
C ARG A 164 11.41 18.10 -1.57
N CYS A 165 11.42 16.93 -0.95
CA CYS A 165 12.02 16.73 0.37
C CYS A 165 13.54 16.78 0.22
N GLN A 166 14.22 17.53 1.09
CA GLN A 166 15.68 17.68 1.03
C GLN A 166 16.31 17.44 2.40
N VAL A 167 17.34 16.59 2.42
CA VAL A 167 18.19 16.35 3.59
C VAL A 167 19.61 16.76 3.25
N SER A 168 20.23 17.55 4.13
CA SER A 168 21.61 18.02 3.96
C SER A 168 22.45 17.71 5.20
N ARG A 169 23.68 17.25 5.00
CA ARG A 169 24.65 16.92 6.05
C ARG A 169 25.99 17.58 5.76
N SER A 170 26.56 18.24 6.77
CA SER A 170 27.80 19.01 6.62
C SER A 170 28.95 18.48 7.46
N GLY A 171 28.74 17.54 8.38
CA GLY A 171 29.83 16.92 9.12
C GLY A 171 30.76 16.14 8.20
N SER A 172 32.07 16.22 8.42
CA SER A 172 33.05 15.50 7.61
C SER A 172 32.80 13.98 7.71
N GLY A 173 32.63 13.32 6.57
CA GLY A 173 32.29 11.90 6.47
C GLY A 173 30.79 11.58 6.58
N GLU A 174 29.91 12.55 6.83
CA GLU A 174 28.47 12.32 6.88
C GLU A 174 27.87 12.15 5.48
N ARG A 175 26.85 11.30 5.36
CA ARG A 175 26.04 11.14 4.15
C ARG A 175 24.62 11.60 4.43
N ALA A 176 23.95 12.21 3.47
CA ALA A 176 22.51 12.46 3.62
C ALA A 176 21.75 11.17 3.29
N VAL A 177 20.87 10.76 4.21
CA VAL A 177 20.16 9.48 4.14
C VAL A 177 18.68 9.68 4.42
N LEU A 178 17.83 9.06 3.60
CA LEU A 178 16.39 8.91 3.80
C LEU A 178 16.05 7.43 3.99
N LEU A 179 15.23 7.13 4.99
CA LEU A 179 14.72 5.79 5.29
C LEU A 179 13.21 5.78 5.06
N PHE A 180 12.74 4.83 4.26
CA PHE A 180 11.34 4.63 3.90
C PHE A 180 10.84 3.29 4.42
N GLY A 181 9.78 3.31 5.24
CA GLY A 181 9.09 2.12 5.72
C GLY A 181 7.66 2.06 5.20
N PHE A 182 7.29 0.95 4.57
CA PHE A 182 5.93 0.70 4.09
C PHE A 182 5.31 -0.46 4.87
N LYS A 183 4.22 -0.22 5.62
CA LYS A 183 3.51 -1.28 6.33
C LYS A 183 2.58 -2.00 5.38
N LEU A 184 2.84 -3.29 5.20
CA LEU A 184 2.05 -4.12 4.31
C LEU A 184 0.78 -4.60 5.01
N GLU A 185 -0.34 -4.53 4.31
CA GLU A 185 -1.60 -5.13 4.79
C GLU A 185 -1.68 -6.63 4.47
N SER A 186 -0.90 -7.09 3.48
CA SER A 186 -0.79 -8.50 3.14
C SER A 186 0.01 -9.27 4.17
N ARG A 187 -0.25 -10.57 4.30
CA ARG A 187 0.56 -11.44 5.16
C ARG A 187 1.98 -11.55 4.60
N ARG A 188 2.98 -11.56 5.50
CA ARG A 188 4.41 -11.69 5.17
C ARG A 188 4.72 -12.77 4.13
N ASN A 189 4.12 -13.96 4.29
CA ASN A 189 4.40 -15.12 3.43
C ASN A 189 3.65 -15.10 2.09
N THR A 190 2.70 -14.18 1.87
CA THR A 190 1.95 -14.10 0.60
C THR A 190 2.60 -13.17 -0.40
N VAL A 191 3.55 -12.32 0.01
CA VAL A 191 4.24 -11.40 -0.87
C VAL A 191 5.11 -12.15 -1.88
N LYS A 192 4.89 -11.89 -3.18
CA LYS A 192 5.65 -12.51 -4.28
C LYS A 192 6.68 -11.56 -4.88
N GLN A 193 6.44 -10.25 -4.78
CA GLN A 193 7.30 -9.23 -5.36
C GLN A 193 7.08 -7.91 -4.63
N ALA A 194 8.14 -7.15 -4.44
CA ALA A 194 8.08 -5.74 -4.06
C ALA A 194 8.96 -4.94 -5.02
N VAL A 195 8.44 -3.81 -5.50
CA VAL A 195 9.15 -2.89 -6.39
C VAL A 195 9.13 -1.52 -5.74
N PHE A 196 10.28 -1.08 -5.25
CA PHE A 196 10.47 0.26 -4.72
C PHE A 196 10.89 1.20 -5.84
N ALA A 197 10.24 2.35 -5.90
CA ALA A 197 10.59 3.44 -6.79
C ALA A 197 10.92 4.69 -5.96
N PHE A 198 12.09 5.26 -6.23
CA PHE A 198 12.57 6.52 -5.68
C PHE A 198 12.79 7.49 -6.83
N GLU A 199 12.37 8.73 -6.66
CA GLU A 199 12.60 9.79 -7.62
C GLU A 199 13.29 10.96 -6.94
N GLY A 200 14.46 11.33 -7.47
CA GLY A 200 15.23 12.43 -6.94
C GLY A 200 16.68 12.42 -7.42
N PHE A 201 17.52 13.20 -6.74
CA PHE A 201 18.94 13.32 -7.04
C PHE A 201 19.74 13.63 -5.77
N ALA A 202 21.07 13.58 -5.89
CA ALA A 202 21.95 13.88 -4.78
C ALA A 202 23.27 14.49 -5.26
N SER A 203 23.83 15.36 -4.43
CA SER A 203 25.14 15.96 -4.61
C SER A 203 26.01 15.78 -3.36
N ALA A 204 27.32 15.63 -3.55
CA ALA A 204 28.29 15.56 -2.46
C ALA A 204 29.69 15.96 -2.97
N ALA A 205 30.63 16.18 -2.05
CA ALA A 205 31.98 16.66 -2.38
C ALA A 205 32.75 15.75 -3.36
N THR A 206 32.59 14.43 -3.23
CA THR A 206 33.38 13.44 -3.96
C THR A 206 32.61 12.76 -5.09
N GLN A 207 31.31 12.52 -4.90
CA GLN A 207 30.50 11.77 -5.84
C GLN A 207 29.02 12.12 -5.75
N ASN A 208 28.47 12.60 -6.86
CA ASN A 208 27.04 12.84 -7.01
C ASN A 208 26.27 11.52 -7.30
N GLY A 209 24.95 11.59 -7.12
CA GLY A 209 24.02 10.49 -7.37
C GLY A 209 23.55 9.79 -6.10
N VAL A 210 22.57 8.92 -6.28
CA VAL A 210 21.82 8.26 -5.21
C VAL A 210 22.09 6.77 -5.26
N THR A 211 22.16 6.15 -4.08
CA THR A 211 22.12 4.71 -3.90
C THR A 211 20.86 4.34 -3.13
N VAL A 212 20.12 3.33 -3.61
CA VAL A 212 18.98 2.74 -2.90
C VAL A 212 19.25 1.28 -2.52
N LYS A 213 18.76 0.88 -1.34
CA LYS A 213 18.96 -0.46 -0.76
C LYS A 213 17.70 -0.93 -0.04
N ALA A 214 17.57 -2.25 0.17
CA ALA A 214 16.50 -2.86 0.95
C ALA A 214 17.06 -3.56 2.19
N TRP A 215 16.38 -3.44 3.34
CA TRP A 215 16.83 -4.06 4.59
C TRP A 215 16.43 -5.53 4.66
N ASN A 216 17.41 -6.42 4.83
CA ASN A 216 17.16 -7.82 5.13
C ASN A 216 17.22 -8.03 6.66
N ASN A 217 16.08 -8.33 7.28
CA ASN A 217 15.94 -8.49 8.73
C ASN A 217 16.62 -9.76 9.26
N VAL A 218 16.77 -10.79 8.42
CA VAL A 218 17.41 -12.05 8.80
C VAL A 218 18.93 -11.91 8.74
N ALA A 219 19.44 -11.27 7.68
CA ALA A 219 20.87 -11.01 7.54
C ALA A 219 21.35 -9.84 8.40
N GLY A 220 20.45 -8.97 8.87
CA GLY A 220 20.79 -7.75 9.59
C GLY A 220 21.61 -6.78 8.75
N ALA A 221 21.32 -6.69 7.44
CA ALA A 221 22.11 -5.93 6.49
C ALA A 221 21.28 -5.33 5.36
N TRP A 222 21.75 -4.20 4.82
CA TRP A 222 21.24 -3.61 3.58
C TRP A 222 21.71 -4.41 2.36
N GLN A 223 20.79 -4.75 1.47
CA GLN A 223 21.01 -5.61 0.29
C GLN A 223 20.31 -5.03 -0.96
N ASN A 224 20.51 -5.67 -2.11
CA ASN A 224 19.89 -5.32 -3.41
C ASN A 224 20.22 -3.90 -3.89
N THR A 225 21.44 -3.43 -3.62
CA THR A 225 21.90 -2.09 -3.97
C THR A 225 21.67 -1.76 -5.44
N GLN A 226 20.96 -0.67 -5.68
CA GLN A 226 20.87 0.00 -6.98
C GLN A 226 21.44 1.40 -6.84
N ASN A 227 22.12 1.90 -7.86
CA ASN A 227 22.61 3.27 -7.87
C ASN A 227 22.38 3.89 -9.22
N ASN A 228 22.33 5.22 -9.24
CA ASN A 228 22.50 6.00 -10.45
C ASN A 228 23.77 6.83 -10.33
N ALA A 229 24.45 7.01 -11.45
CA ALA A 229 25.53 7.98 -11.56
C ALA A 229 24.94 9.38 -11.79
N ALA A 230 25.76 10.40 -11.51
CA ALA A 230 25.43 11.82 -11.45
C ALA A 230 24.44 12.34 -12.52
N SER A 231 23.25 12.71 -12.09
CA SER A 231 22.43 13.78 -12.68
C SER A 231 22.11 14.81 -11.59
N GLU A 232 22.24 16.10 -11.91
CA GLU A 232 21.72 17.20 -11.07
C GLU A 232 20.23 17.47 -11.33
N SER A 233 19.56 16.48 -11.92
CA SER A 233 18.15 16.45 -12.22
C SER A 233 17.56 15.14 -11.69
N ASP A 234 16.26 15.14 -11.45
CA ASP A 234 15.57 13.95 -10.95
C ASP A 234 15.83 12.73 -11.83
N ALA A 235 16.08 11.62 -11.17
CA ALA A 235 16.20 10.33 -11.78
C ALA A 235 15.35 9.34 -10.99
N GLN A 236 14.65 8.48 -11.73
CA GLN A 236 13.88 7.39 -11.15
C GLN A 236 14.80 6.17 -10.95
N LEU A 237 15.01 5.77 -9.70
CA LEU A 237 15.67 4.52 -9.33
C LEU A 237 14.62 3.49 -8.94
N THR A 238 14.75 2.28 -9.46
CA THR A 238 13.85 1.16 -9.14
C THR A 238 14.64 0.00 -8.54
N LEU A 239 14.19 -0.52 -7.39
CA LEU A 239 14.72 -1.71 -6.74
C LEU A 239 13.63 -2.79 -6.69
N SER A 240 13.90 -3.95 -7.29
CA SER A 240 12.96 -5.08 -7.34
C SER A 240 13.40 -6.25 -6.47
N LEU A 241 12.56 -6.67 -5.54
CA LEU A 241 12.71 -7.87 -4.73
C LEU A 241 11.80 -8.97 -5.26
N THR A 242 12.36 -10.13 -5.61
CA THR A 242 11.63 -11.27 -6.22
C THR A 242 11.89 -12.61 -5.53
N ALA A 243 12.85 -12.67 -4.60
CA ALA A 243 13.19 -13.87 -3.84
C ALA A 243 13.35 -13.54 -2.35
N ASN A 244 13.07 -14.52 -1.49
CA ASN A 244 13.21 -14.42 -0.03
C ASN A 244 12.49 -13.19 0.57
N LEU A 245 11.33 -12.81 0.02
CA LEU A 245 10.59 -11.59 0.41
C LEU A 245 10.27 -11.55 1.90
N ALA A 246 10.03 -12.71 2.52
CA ALA A 246 9.80 -12.78 3.95
C ALA A 246 10.97 -12.19 4.75
N ASP A 247 12.22 -12.33 4.31
CA ASP A 247 13.39 -11.83 5.05
C ASP A 247 13.42 -10.30 5.11
N TYR A 248 12.79 -9.62 4.16
CA TYR A 248 12.75 -8.15 4.08
C TYR A 248 11.57 -7.52 4.83
N ILE A 249 10.57 -8.32 5.21
CA ILE A 249 9.40 -7.85 5.96
C ILE A 249 9.62 -8.14 7.44
N ASP A 250 9.57 -7.12 8.28
CA ASP A 250 9.77 -7.28 9.73
C ASP A 250 8.54 -7.85 10.45
N GLU A 251 8.63 -7.99 11.77
CA GLU A 251 7.55 -8.54 12.60
C GLU A 251 6.32 -7.62 12.69
N GLU A 252 6.51 -6.31 12.50
CA GLU A 252 5.43 -5.33 12.45
C GLU A 252 4.77 -5.24 11.06
N GLY A 253 5.35 -5.93 10.06
CA GLY A 253 4.87 -5.96 8.69
C GLY A 253 5.45 -4.84 7.81
N PHE A 254 6.51 -4.16 8.24
CA PHE A 254 7.17 -3.13 7.44
C PHE A 254 8.21 -3.73 6.49
N LEU A 255 8.24 -3.14 5.29
CA LEU A 255 9.31 -3.28 4.33
C LEU A 255 10.12 -1.98 4.32
N TRP A 256 11.44 -2.10 4.54
CA TRP A 256 12.33 -0.94 4.70
C TRP A 256 13.27 -0.76 3.52
N PHE A 257 13.31 0.46 2.99
CA PHE A 257 14.22 0.91 1.95
C PHE A 257 15.00 2.13 2.41
N LEU A 258 16.24 2.24 1.95
CA LEU A 258 17.11 3.36 2.23
C LEU A 258 17.52 4.01 0.92
N ALA A 259 17.52 5.34 0.87
CA ALA A 259 18.18 6.15 -0.15
C ALA A 259 19.29 6.97 0.49
N GLU A 260 20.49 6.98 -0.09
CA GLU A 260 21.62 7.74 0.40
C GLU A 260 22.42 8.41 -0.72
N THR A 261 23.11 9.50 -0.39
CA THR A 261 24.07 10.14 -1.30
C THR A 261 25.23 9.19 -1.61
N ASN A 262 25.66 9.08 -2.86
CA ASN A 262 26.82 8.24 -3.24
C ASN A 262 28.11 8.67 -2.53
N GLY A 263 28.35 9.98 -2.42
CA GLY A 263 29.46 10.56 -1.67
C GLY A 263 29.07 11.06 -0.29
N ALA A 264 30.07 11.30 0.56
CA ALA A 264 29.94 11.97 1.85
C ALA A 264 30.33 13.46 1.74
N SER A 265 29.94 14.24 2.74
CA SER A 265 30.45 15.59 2.99
C SER A 265 31.94 15.53 3.35
N ASP A 266 32.71 16.51 2.91
CA ASP A 266 34.11 16.69 3.30
C ASP A 266 34.29 17.60 4.53
N GLY A 267 33.20 18.17 5.05
CA GLY A 267 33.22 19.18 6.13
C GLY A 267 33.08 20.63 5.63
N VAL A 268 33.12 20.84 4.31
CA VAL A 268 32.99 22.14 3.64
C VAL A 268 31.83 22.12 2.63
N THR A 269 31.82 21.12 1.74
CA THR A 269 30.78 20.85 0.77
C THR A 269 29.82 19.80 1.35
N PRO A 270 28.54 20.15 1.58
CA PRO A 270 27.59 19.23 2.19
C PRO A 270 27.23 18.08 1.25
N ALA A 271 26.85 16.95 1.84
CA ALA A 271 26.11 15.89 1.15
C ALA A 271 24.62 16.25 1.19
N VAL A 272 23.99 16.37 0.02
CA VAL A 272 22.58 16.74 -0.14
C VAL A 272 21.86 15.64 -0.89
N LEU A 273 20.76 15.14 -0.30
CA LEU A 273 19.85 14.20 -0.91
C LEU A 273 18.50 14.88 -1.09
N THR A 274 17.97 14.80 -2.30
CA THR A 274 16.70 15.39 -2.70
C THR A 274 15.79 14.28 -3.21
N CYS A 275 14.53 14.29 -2.76
CA CYS A 275 13.51 13.30 -3.10
C CYS A 275 12.21 14.01 -3.46
N ASP A 276 11.69 13.73 -4.65
CA ASP A 276 10.39 14.23 -5.13
C ASP A 276 9.28 13.23 -4.78
N SER A 277 9.52 11.94 -5.02
CA SER A 277 8.54 10.90 -4.72
C SER A 277 9.17 9.57 -4.32
N ALA A 278 8.45 8.83 -3.47
CA ALA A 278 8.81 7.46 -3.08
C ALA A 278 7.57 6.59 -2.98
N SER A 279 7.63 5.40 -3.59
CA SER A 279 6.53 4.43 -3.53
C SER A 279 7.02 3.00 -3.58
N CYS A 280 6.18 2.08 -3.11
CA CYS A 280 6.42 0.65 -3.19
C CYS A 280 5.20 -0.06 -3.75
N VAL A 281 5.36 -0.74 -4.89
CA VAL A 281 4.34 -1.62 -5.45
C VAL A 281 4.61 -3.03 -4.96
N VAL A 282 3.70 -3.56 -4.14
CA VAL A 282 3.77 -4.92 -3.63
C VAL A 282 2.75 -5.77 -4.36
N SER A 283 3.23 -6.89 -4.89
CA SER A 283 2.37 -7.91 -5.47
C SER A 283 2.33 -9.14 -4.55
N VAL A 284 1.14 -9.72 -4.40
CA VAL A 284 0.94 -10.96 -3.64
C VAL A 284 0.67 -12.15 -4.55
N LYS A 285 0.93 -13.34 -4.02
CA LYS A 285 0.49 -14.61 -4.59
C LYS A 285 -0.98 -14.80 -4.23
N GLY A 286 -1.90 -14.43 -5.13
CA GLY A 286 -3.34 -14.48 -4.90
C GLY A 286 -4.08 -14.22 -6.21
N ILE A 287 -5.36 -13.86 -6.12
CA ILE A 287 -6.21 -13.60 -7.30
C ILE A 287 -5.53 -12.67 -8.30
N THR A 288 -5.56 -13.04 -9.57
CA THR A 288 -4.95 -12.27 -10.66
C THR A 288 -6.00 -11.54 -11.48
N TYR A 289 -7.28 -11.80 -11.21
CA TYR A 289 -8.40 -11.10 -11.81
C TYR A 289 -9.58 -11.05 -10.84
N CYS A 290 -10.34 -9.95 -10.89
CA CYS A 290 -11.67 -9.88 -10.28
C CYS A 290 -12.58 -8.93 -11.06
N ASP A 291 -13.89 -9.17 -11.01
CA ASP A 291 -14.90 -8.25 -11.54
C ASP A 291 -16.23 -8.39 -10.80
N VAL A 292 -17.05 -7.34 -10.87
CA VAL A 292 -18.40 -7.32 -10.30
C VAL A 292 -19.33 -8.09 -11.25
N ALA A 293 -19.83 -9.23 -10.77
CA ALA A 293 -20.73 -10.10 -11.52
C ALA A 293 -22.21 -9.74 -11.35
N GLY A 294 -22.57 -9.00 -10.29
CA GLY A 294 -23.94 -8.57 -10.06
C GLY A 294 -24.10 -7.77 -8.77
N SER A 295 -25.27 -7.16 -8.60
CA SER A 295 -25.64 -6.42 -7.41
C SER A 295 -27.11 -6.62 -7.05
N ARG A 296 -27.44 -6.51 -5.77
CA ARG A 296 -28.82 -6.46 -5.28
C ARG A 296 -28.94 -5.61 -4.02
N ASN A 297 -30.06 -4.90 -3.88
CA ASN A 297 -30.39 -4.20 -2.63
C ASN A 297 -31.19 -5.14 -1.71
N LEU A 298 -30.85 -5.11 -0.43
CA LEU A 298 -31.37 -5.97 0.63
C LEU A 298 -31.71 -5.13 1.86
N ASP A 299 -32.31 -3.96 1.62
CA ASP A 299 -32.63 -2.98 2.65
C ASP A 299 -33.57 -3.55 3.72
N ARG A 300 -33.32 -3.17 4.97
CA ARG A 300 -34.07 -3.55 6.17
C ARG A 300 -34.69 -2.30 6.79
N ALA A 301 -35.72 -1.79 6.12
CA ALA A 301 -36.51 -0.64 6.58
C ALA A 301 -37.39 -0.96 7.80
N ASP A 302 -37.52 -2.24 8.15
CA ASP A 302 -38.25 -2.73 9.32
C ASP A 302 -37.46 -2.59 10.64
N LEU A 303 -36.17 -2.27 10.57
CA LEU A 303 -35.32 -2.03 11.74
C LEU A 303 -35.38 -0.56 12.19
N LYS A 304 -35.06 -0.32 13.47
CA LYS A 304 -34.88 1.03 14.03
C LYS A 304 -33.49 1.15 14.67
N PRO A 305 -32.59 1.99 14.13
CA PRO A 305 -32.72 2.73 12.87
C PRO A 305 -32.79 1.80 11.63
N PRO A 306 -33.37 2.25 10.49
CA PRO A 306 -33.35 1.51 9.24
C PRO A 306 -31.92 1.21 8.79
N VAL A 307 -31.68 -0.02 8.33
CA VAL A 307 -30.38 -0.43 7.80
C VAL A 307 -30.50 -0.65 6.30
N TYR A 308 -29.75 0.10 5.52
CA TYR A 308 -29.67 -0.05 4.08
C TYR A 308 -28.50 -0.95 3.70
N ARG A 309 -28.74 -1.89 2.79
CA ARG A 309 -27.75 -2.89 2.40
C ARG A 309 -27.73 -3.09 0.89
N THR A 310 -26.54 -3.03 0.31
CA THR A 310 -26.28 -3.53 -1.05
C THR A 310 -25.31 -4.67 -0.97
N GLU A 311 -25.63 -5.78 -1.63
CA GLU A 311 -24.71 -6.87 -1.84
C GLU A 311 -24.21 -6.82 -3.28
N LEU A 312 -22.89 -6.76 -3.45
CA LEU A 312 -22.21 -6.97 -4.72
C LEU A 312 -21.64 -8.38 -4.75
N THR A 313 -21.90 -9.10 -5.83
CA THR A 313 -21.27 -10.39 -6.11
C THR A 313 -20.02 -10.11 -6.94
N VAL A 314 -18.85 -10.48 -6.42
CA VAL A 314 -17.56 -10.33 -7.11
C VAL A 314 -17.07 -11.72 -7.50
N LYS A 315 -16.72 -11.92 -8.77
CA LYS A 315 -16.05 -13.14 -9.22
C LYS A 315 -14.57 -12.86 -9.39
N SER A 316 -13.73 -13.79 -8.97
CA SER A 316 -12.29 -13.69 -9.13
C SER A 316 -11.69 -15.02 -9.54
N TRP A 317 -10.47 -14.99 -10.07
CA TRP A 317 -9.69 -16.19 -10.28
C TRP A 317 -8.22 -16.01 -9.97
N TYR A 318 -7.61 -17.12 -9.58
CA TYR A 318 -6.18 -17.29 -9.37
C TYR A 318 -5.72 -18.49 -10.20
N ILE A 319 -4.63 -18.34 -10.95
CA ILE A 319 -4.01 -19.41 -11.71
C ILE A 319 -2.65 -19.71 -11.10
N GLU A 320 -2.39 -20.99 -10.88
CA GLU A 320 -1.11 -21.45 -10.34
C GLU A 320 -0.56 -22.67 -11.08
N LYS A 321 0.76 -22.81 -11.02
CA LYS A 321 1.48 -24.00 -11.46
C LYS A 321 1.98 -24.76 -10.23
N ILE A 322 1.58 -26.01 -10.09
CA ILE A 322 1.96 -26.90 -8.99
C ILE A 322 3.02 -27.88 -9.49
N GLY A 323 4.12 -27.99 -8.73
CA GLY A 323 5.25 -28.86 -9.04
C GLY A 323 6.11 -28.30 -10.17
N GLU A 324 7.39 -28.02 -9.87
CA GLU A 324 8.43 -28.01 -10.90
C GLU A 324 8.59 -29.43 -11.44
#